data_AF-A0A7X9Q081-F1
#
_entry.id   AF-A0A7X9Q081-F1
#
_cell.length_a   1.000
_cell.length_b   1.000
_cell.length_c   1.000
_cell.angle_alpha   90.00
_cell.angle_beta   90.00
_cell.angle_gamma   90.00
#
_symmetry.space_group_name_H-M   'P 1'
#
loop_
_entity.id
_entity.type
_entity.pdbx_description
1 polymer ?
#
loop_
_entity_poly.entity_id
_entity_poly.type
_entity_poly.pdbx_seq_one_letter_code
_entity_poly.pdbx_strand_id
1 'polypeptide(L)' 'MAQQRITRDDLESKFREAQGGLQGKLNDKKQTLVAVAATGGFVLLLLFFLLGKRAGKKKTTFVEIRRV' A
#
# COMPACT_ATOMS: atom_id res chain seq x y z
N MET A 1 6.36 36.82 -34.69
CA MET A 1 6.15 35.37 -34.45
C MET A 1 4.70 35.19 -34.02
N ALA A 2 3.87 34.54 -34.84
CA ALA A 2 2.45 34.39 -34.53
C ALA A 2 2.27 33.38 -33.39
N GLN A 3 1.71 33.81 -32.27
CA GLN A 3 1.36 32.94 -31.15
C GLN A 3 0.30 31.95 -31.64
N GLN A 4 0.66 30.67 -31.82
CA GLN A 4 -0.31 29.62 -32.13
C GLN A 4 -1.36 29.60 -31.02
N ARG A 5 -2.62 29.77 -31.42
CA ARG A 5 -3.76 29.76 -30.50
C ARG A 5 -4.01 28.31 -30.11
N ILE A 6 -3.90 28.02 -28.81
CA ILE A 6 -4.22 26.69 -28.28
C ILE A 6 -5.69 26.38 -28.60
N THR A 7 -5.92 25.29 -29.33
CA THR A 7 -7.26 24.82 -29.68
C THR A 7 -7.75 23.77 -28.69
N ARG A 8 -9.04 23.45 -28.71
CA ARG A 8 -9.60 22.39 -27.85
C ARG A 8 -8.97 21.03 -28.17
N ASP A 9 -8.72 20.76 -29.45
CA ASP A 9 -8.14 19.50 -29.91
C ASP A 9 -6.70 19.32 -29.40
N ASP A 10 -5.92 20.42 -29.31
CA ASP A 10 -4.57 20.38 -28.73
C ASP A 10 -4.62 19.97 -27.25
N LEU A 11 -5.56 20.52 -26.48
CA LEU A 11 -5.76 20.15 -25.08
C LEU A 11 -6.19 18.69 -24.93
N GLU A 12 -7.12 18.23 -25.77
CA GLU A 12 -7.62 16.86 -25.71
C GLU A 12 -6.53 15.84 -26.10
N SER A 13 -5.69 16.17 -27.09
CA SER A 13 -4.55 15.33 -27.46
C SER A 13 -3.53 15.23 -26.32
N LYS A 14 -3.20 16.36 -25.67
CA LYS A 14 -2.28 16.42 -24.54
C LYS A 14 -2.82 15.68 -23.32
N PHE A 15 -4.12 15.78 -23.05
CA PHE A 15 -4.77 15.03 -21.98
C PHE A 15 -4.79 13.53 -22.25
N ARG A 16 -5.07 13.10 -23.49
CA ARG A 16 -5.01 11.68 -23.88
C ARG A 16 -3.59 11.13 -23.81
N GLU A 17 -2.59 11.89 -24.25
CA GLU A 17 -1.18 11.53 -24.17
C GLU A 17 -0.75 11.34 -22.70
N ALA A 18 -1.12 12.30 -21.83
CA ALA A 18 -0.85 12.22 -20.40
C ALA A 18 -1.58 11.05 -19.72
N GLN A 19 -2.87 10.84 -20.01
CA GLN A 19 -3.64 9.72 -19.48
C GLN A 19 -3.09 8.38 -19.94
N GLY A 20 -2.78 8.21 -21.23
CA GLY A 20 -2.23 6.96 -21.77
C GLY A 20 -0.89 6.60 -21.12
N GLY A 21 -0.01 7.59 -20.95
CA GLY A 21 1.28 7.41 -20.26
C GLY A 21 1.14 7.08 -18.77
N LEU A 22 0.11 7.65 -18.10
CA LEU A 22 -0.20 7.35 -16.70
C LEU A 22 -0.85 5.97 -16.54
N GLN A 23 -1.80 5.61 -17.41
CA GLN A 23 -2.51 4.33 -17.36
C GLN A 23 -1.55 3.16 -17.58
N GLY A 24 -0.63 3.27 -18.54
CA GLY A 24 0.41 2.26 -18.79
C GLY A 24 1.31 2.04 -17.58
N LYS A 25 1.86 3.14 -17.03
CA LYS A 25 2.72 3.09 -15.83
C LYS A 25 2.00 2.55 -14.60
N LEU A 26 0.71 2.88 -14.45
CA LEU A 26 -0.10 2.38 -13.35
C LEU A 26 -0.37 0.88 -13.53
N ASN A 27 -0.68 0.41 -14.74
CA ASN A 27 -0.96 -1.01 -14.95
C ASN A 27 0.25 -1.89 -14.63
N ASP A 28 1.44 -1.48 -15.08
CA ASP A 28 2.69 -2.19 -14.78
C ASP A 28 3.04 -2.15 -13.29
N LYS A 29 2.74 -1.04 -12.62
CA LYS A 29 3.05 -0.86 -11.20
C LYS A 29 1.97 -1.37 -10.27
N LYS A 30 0.73 -1.63 -10.73
CA LYS A 30 -0.37 -2.13 -9.89
C LYS A 30 -0.01 -3.44 -9.20
N GLN A 31 0.49 -4.42 -9.96
CA GLN A 31 0.88 -5.71 -9.38
C GLN A 31 2.06 -5.57 -8.40
N THR A 32 3.05 -4.73 -8.75
CA THR A 32 4.19 -4.44 -7.86
C THR A 32 3.72 -3.73 -6.58
N LEU A 33 2.82 -2.76 -6.69
CA LEU A 33 2.28 -2.01 -5.56
C LEU A 33 1.45 -2.90 -4.65
N VAL A 34 0.61 -3.77 -5.23
CA VAL A 34 -0.16 -4.77 -4.47
C VAL A 34 0.77 -5.74 -3.76
N ALA A 35 1.82 -6.24 -4.43
CA ALA A 35 2.79 -7.13 -3.81
C ALA A 35 3.50 -6.45 -2.63
N VAL A 36 4.01 -5.23 -2.82
CA VAL A 36 4.68 -4.46 -1.76
C VAL A 36 3.73 -4.19 -0.59
N ALA A 37 2.49 -3.79 -0.86
CA ALA A 37 1.49 -3.54 0.17
C ALA A 37 1.14 -4.81 0.95
N ALA A 38 0.94 -5.94 0.25
CA ALA A 38 0.62 -7.23 0.87
C ALA A 38 1.79 -7.73 1.72
N THR A 39 3.02 -7.72 1.19
CA THR A 39 4.21 -8.14 1.93
C THR A 39 4.47 -7.22 3.13
N GLY A 40 4.37 -5.91 2.94
CA GLY A 40 4.51 -4.93 4.02
C GLY A 40 3.48 -5.12 5.13
N GLY A 41 2.21 -5.31 4.77
CA GLY A 41 1.13 -5.58 5.71
C GLY A 41 1.34 -6.89 6.49
N PHE A 42 1.78 -7.95 5.82
CA PHE A 42 2.07 -9.23 6.46
C PHE A 42 3.23 -9.13 7.47
N VAL A 43 4.31 -8.45 7.09
CA VAL A 43 5.45 -8.20 8.00
C VAL A 43 5.00 -7.39 9.22
N LEU A 44 4.18 -6.36 9.02
CA LEU A 44 3.63 -5.54 10.10
C LEU A 44 2.80 -6.40 11.08
N LEU A 45 1.94 -7.27 10.56
CA LEU A 45 1.14 -8.20 11.37
C LEU A 45 2.04 -9.15 12.18
N LEU A 46 3.08 -9.71 11.56
CA LEU A 46 4.04 -10.55 12.28
C LEU A 46 4.75 -9.80 13.40
N LEU A 47 5.16 -8.56 13.16
CA LEU A 47 5.79 -7.71 14.18
C LEU A 47 4.84 -7.50 15.38
N PHE A 48 3.60 -7.08 15.13
CA PHE A 48 2.61 -6.90 16.18
C PHE A 48 2.32 -8.20 16.94
N PHE A 49 2.17 -9.32 16.22
CA PHE A 49 1.96 -10.63 16.83
C PHE A 49 3.11 -11.04 17.75
N LEU A 50 4.36 -10.90 17.29
CA LEU A 50 5.54 -11.27 18.08
C LEU A 50 5.70 -10.37 19.32
N LEU A 51 5.46 -9.06 19.18
CA LEU A 51 5.48 -8.12 20.29
C LEU A 51 4.39 -8.46 21.32
N GLY A 52 3.17 -8.72 20.87
CA GLY A 52 2.05 -9.15 21.71
C GLY A 52 2.34 -10.47 22.43
N LYS A 53 2.82 -11.49 21.69
CA LYS A 53 3.21 -12.80 22.25
C LYS A 53 4.29 -12.67 23.32
N ARG A 54 5.32 -11.86 23.06
CA ARG A 54 6.41 -11.61 24.02
C ARG A 54 5.90 -10.91 25.27
N ALA A 55 5.02 -9.90 25.13
CA ALA A 55 4.45 -9.18 26.26
C ALA A 55 3.52 -10.08 27.10
N GLY A 56 2.67 -10.87 26.45
CA GLY A 56 1.75 -11.79 27.12
C GLY A 56 2.46 -12.86 27.95
N LYS A 57 3.53 -13.46 27.40
CA LYS A 57 4.36 -14.42 28.15
C LYS A 57 4.99 -13.84 29.42
N LYS A 58 5.37 -12.56 29.41
CA LYS A 58 5.98 -11.91 30.59
C LYS A 58 4.97 -11.54 31.67
N LYS A 59 3.69 -11.41 31.31
CA LYS A 59 2.60 -10.97 32.20
C LYS A 59 1.67 -12.12 32.59
N THR A 60 2.10 -13.36 32.43
CA THR A 60 1.27 -14.52 32.79
C THR A 60 1.18 -14.65 34.31
N THR A 61 -0.04 -14.66 34.83
CA THR A 61 -0.31 -14.97 36.25
C THR A 61 -0.59 -16.46 36.34
N PHE A 62 0.31 -17.20 37.00
CA PHE A 62 0.07 -18.60 37.33
C PHE A 62 -0.90 -18.65 38.51
N VAL A 63 -2.05 -19.30 38.30
CA VAL A 63 -3.02 -19.56 39.37
C VAL A 63 -2.94 -21.04 39.70
N GLU A 64 -2.40 -21.37 40.86
CA GLU A 64 -2.44 -22.73 41.37
C GLU A 64 -3.86 -23.03 41.86
N ILE A 65 -4.53 -23.97 41.19
CA ILE A 65 -5.85 -24.43 41.61
C ILE A 65 -5.65 -25.35 42.83
N ARG A 66 -5.89 -24.81 44.02
CA ARG A 66 -5.95 -25.60 45.25
C ARG A 66 -7.37 -26.14 45.40
N ARG A 67 -7.54 -27.47 45.28
CA ARG A 67 -8.78 -28.12 45.72
C ARG A 67 -8.82 -28.13 47.24
N VAL A 68 -9.90 -27.56 47.79
CA VAL A 68 -10.32 -27.72 49.19
C VAL A 68 -11.27 -28.90 49.31
#